data_AF-A0A4Q5M4W8-F1
#
_entry.id   AF-A0A4Q5M4W8-F1
#
_cell.length_a   1.000
_cell.length_b   1.000
_cell.length_c   1.000
_cell.angle_alpha   90.00
_cell.angle_beta   90.00
_cell.angle_gamma   90.00
#
_symmetry.space_group_name_H-M   'P 1'
#
loop_
_entity.id
_entity.type
_entity.pdbx_description
1 polymer ?
#
loop_
_entity_poly.entity_id
_entity_poly.type
_entity_poly.pdbx_seq_one_letter_code
_entity_poly.pdbx_strand_id
1 'polypeptide(L)'
;MKKIVLTALFSLSLFLSKAQTAIDIEEGKTVASNGIEYSYAITNERTEDTYSRYEVTIKAQNKSGCQLIYLKNDNITNIFDGDPSVIARFECLNATGKRLTSKGANLKARPFTIPYNQPEKTADGKTTFRAVRVQGGFLLKNGSSVSNDLIVIVPKGERPRFKISIQNFSELTTE
;
A
#
# COMPACT_ATOMS: atom_id res chain seq x y z
N MET A 1 -26.40 -38.46 -28.74
CA MET A 1 -26.21 -36.98 -28.61
C MET A 1 -25.99 -36.59 -27.14
N LYS A 2 -24.93 -37.10 -26.49
CA LYS A 2 -24.65 -36.87 -25.05
C LYS A 2 -23.23 -36.38 -24.75
N LYS A 3 -22.39 -36.18 -25.78
CA LYS A 3 -20.97 -35.80 -25.62
C LYS A 3 -20.67 -34.33 -25.93
N ILE A 4 -21.67 -33.55 -26.36
CA ILE A 4 -21.49 -32.14 -26.74
C ILE A 4 -21.78 -31.19 -25.56
N VAL A 5 -22.47 -31.65 -24.52
CA VAL A 5 -22.83 -30.80 -23.37
C VAL A 5 -21.64 -30.57 -22.42
N LEU A 6 -20.66 -31.49 -22.39
CA LEU A 6 -19.53 -31.37 -21.45
C LEU A 6 -18.47 -30.34 -21.89
N THR A 7 -18.34 -30.09 -23.20
CA THR A 7 -17.39 -29.11 -23.75
C THR A 7 -17.88 -27.66 -23.65
N ALA A 8 -19.18 -27.44 -23.44
CA ALA A 8 -19.76 -26.11 -23.26
C ALA A 8 -19.63 -25.57 -21.82
N LEU A 9 -19.36 -26.43 -20.83
CA LEU A 9 -19.16 -26.00 -19.43
C LEU A 9 -17.72 -25.55 -19.13
N PHE A 10 -16.74 -25.90 -19.97
CA PHE A 10 -15.33 -25.54 -19.73
C PHE A 10 -14.95 -24.18 -20.33
N SER A 11 -15.79 -23.61 -21.21
CA SER A 11 -15.54 -22.30 -21.84
C SER A 11 -16.09 -21.11 -21.05
N LEU A 12 -16.88 -21.33 -19.99
CA LEU A 12 -17.53 -20.25 -19.23
C LEU A 12 -16.82 -19.86 -17.92
N SER A 13 -15.77 -20.58 -17.50
CA SER A 13 -15.01 -20.30 -16.27
C SER A 13 -13.79 -19.38 -16.47
N LEU A 14 -13.59 -18.83 -17.67
CA LEU A 14 -12.45 -17.95 -17.98
C LEU A 14 -12.66 -16.46 -17.63
N PHE A 15 -13.81 -16.09 -17.09
CA PHE A 15 -14.08 -14.70 -16.74
C PHE A 15 -13.86 -14.44 -15.25
N LEU A 16 -12.94 -13.48 -15.00
CA LEU A 16 -12.72 -12.72 -13.76
C LEU A 16 -11.52 -13.13 -12.88
N SER A 17 -10.38 -13.43 -13.48
CA SER A 17 -9.11 -13.13 -12.80
C SER A 17 -8.90 -11.62 -12.82
N LYS A 18 -9.22 -10.92 -11.72
CA LYS A 18 -8.80 -9.51 -11.52
C LYS A 18 -7.28 -9.51 -11.39
N ALA A 19 -6.57 -9.29 -12.50
CA ALA A 19 -5.13 -9.14 -12.50
C ALA A 19 -4.76 -7.94 -11.62
N GLN A 20 -3.93 -8.19 -10.60
CA GLN A 20 -3.39 -7.17 -9.72
C GLN A 20 -2.59 -6.16 -10.55
N THR A 21 -3.00 -4.89 -10.52
CA THR A 21 -2.29 -3.81 -11.22
C THR A 21 -1.04 -3.46 -10.42
N ALA A 22 0.06 -4.13 -10.73
CA ALA A 22 1.36 -3.80 -10.19
C ALA A 22 2.12 -3.04 -11.29
N ILE A 23 2.57 -1.82 -10.97
CA ILE A 23 3.08 -0.85 -11.95
C ILE A 23 4.59 -0.78 -11.84
N ASP A 24 5.29 -0.97 -12.95
CA ASP A 24 6.73 -0.77 -13.01
C ASP A 24 7.06 0.72 -12.99
N ILE A 25 8.09 1.10 -12.24
CA ILE A 25 8.51 2.49 -12.10
C ILE A 25 10.02 2.63 -12.30
N GLU A 26 10.41 3.70 -12.98
CA GLU A 26 11.82 4.07 -13.20
C GLU A 26 12.28 5.14 -12.20
N GLU A 27 13.59 5.18 -11.99
CA GLU A 27 14.23 6.10 -11.05
C GLU A 27 13.92 7.56 -11.41
N GLY A 28 13.51 8.36 -10.42
CA GLY A 28 13.19 9.77 -10.62
C GLY A 28 11.92 10.05 -11.41
N LYS A 29 11.26 9.03 -11.97
CA LYS A 29 9.94 9.18 -12.60
C LYS A 29 8.84 9.05 -11.56
N THR A 30 7.68 9.61 -11.90
CA THR A 30 6.49 9.58 -11.06
C THR A 30 5.37 8.85 -11.78
N VAL A 31 4.65 8.00 -11.05
CA VAL A 31 3.45 7.30 -11.51
C VAL A 31 2.27 7.82 -10.71
N ALA A 32 1.22 8.28 -11.39
CA ALA A 32 0.00 8.75 -10.74
C ALA A 32 -1.08 7.64 -10.77
N SER A 33 -1.74 7.41 -9.65
CA SER A 33 -2.91 6.52 -9.53
C SER A 33 -3.81 6.97 -8.39
N ASN A 34 -5.13 7.03 -8.63
CA ASN A 34 -6.13 7.47 -7.65
C ASN A 34 -5.80 8.83 -6.99
N GLY A 35 -5.22 9.77 -7.75
CA GLY A 35 -4.82 11.09 -7.25
C GLY A 35 -3.61 11.08 -6.31
N ILE A 36 -2.89 9.96 -6.21
CA ILE A 36 -1.62 9.84 -5.49
C ILE A 36 -0.50 9.65 -6.52
N GLU A 37 0.55 10.45 -6.37
CA GLU A 37 1.79 10.34 -7.12
C GLU A 37 2.81 9.52 -6.35
N TYR A 38 3.35 8.49 -6.99
CA TYR A 38 4.34 7.58 -6.44
C TYR A 38 5.67 7.75 -7.15
N SER A 39 6.77 7.80 -6.40
CA SER A 39 8.12 7.91 -6.94
C SER A 39 9.15 7.27 -6.04
N TYR A 40 10.34 7.03 -6.59
CA TYR A 40 11.51 6.67 -5.80
C TYR A 40 12.76 7.37 -6.34
N ALA A 41 13.73 7.58 -5.47
CA ALA A 41 15.01 8.16 -5.80
C ALA A 41 16.14 7.42 -5.06
N ILE A 42 17.25 7.21 -5.75
CA ILE A 42 18.47 6.70 -5.14
C ILE A 42 19.16 7.87 -4.43
N THR A 43 19.36 7.75 -3.12
CA THR A 43 20.02 8.77 -2.31
C THR A 43 21.50 8.47 -2.09
N ASN A 44 21.89 7.19 -2.19
CA ASN A 44 23.27 6.77 -2.05
C ASN A 44 23.55 5.47 -2.83
N GLU A 45 24.78 5.31 -3.31
CA GLU A 45 25.25 4.12 -4.03
C GLU A 45 26.63 3.72 -3.50
N ARG A 46 26.81 2.42 -3.27
CA ARG A 46 28.12 1.81 -2.99
C ARG A 46 28.26 0.52 -3.77
N THR A 47 29.35 0.38 -4.50
CA THR A 47 29.65 -0.84 -5.26
C THR A 47 30.75 -1.63 -4.58
N GLU A 48 30.47 -2.91 -4.37
CA GLU A 48 31.37 -3.90 -3.80
C GLU A 48 31.77 -4.91 -4.88
N ASP A 49 32.68 -5.84 -4.56
CA ASP A 49 33.22 -6.78 -5.55
C ASP A 49 32.15 -7.63 -6.24
N THR A 50 31.10 -7.99 -5.50
CA THR A 50 30.06 -8.95 -5.94
C THR A 50 28.65 -8.38 -6.01
N TYR A 51 28.42 -7.14 -5.55
CA TYR A 51 27.09 -6.53 -5.50
C TYR A 51 27.17 -5.00 -5.43
N SER A 52 26.06 -4.35 -5.73
CA SER A 52 25.87 -2.92 -5.49
C SER A 52 24.80 -2.71 -4.43
N ARG A 53 25.07 -1.82 -3.48
CA ARG A 53 24.18 -1.42 -2.37
C ARG A 53 23.65 -0.03 -2.66
N TYR A 54 22.33 0.11 -2.65
CA TYR A 54 21.64 1.37 -2.87
C TYR A 54 20.81 1.75 -1.65
N GLU A 55 20.92 3.00 -1.23
CA GLU A 55 19.95 3.64 -0.34
C GLU A 55 18.92 4.35 -1.22
N VAL A 56 17.65 4.03 -0.99
CA VAL A 56 16.54 4.48 -1.82
C VAL A 56 15.48 5.08 -0.93
N THR A 57 15.02 6.28 -1.30
CA THR A 57 13.84 6.89 -0.69
C THR A 57 12.66 6.64 -1.62
N ILE A 58 11.63 5.98 -1.10
CA ILE A 58 10.33 5.82 -1.77
C ILE A 58 9.34 6.87 -1.24
N LYS A 59 8.46 7.37 -2.10
CA LYS A 59 7.53 8.46 -1.75
C LYS A 59 6.16 8.26 -2.41
N ALA A 60 5.12 8.62 -1.66
CA ALA A 60 3.76 8.82 -2.14
C ALA A 60 3.30 10.23 -1.75
N GLN A 61 2.76 11.00 -2.70
CA GLN A 61 2.24 12.34 -2.49
C GLN A 61 0.79 12.43 -2.94
N ASN A 62 -0.09 12.92 -2.07
CA ASN A 62 -1.47 13.19 -2.44
C ASN A 62 -1.55 14.48 -3.26
N LYS A 63 -1.95 14.34 -4.52
CA LYS A 63 -2.26 15.45 -5.44
C LYS A 63 -3.68 15.39 -5.98
N SER A 64 -4.58 14.70 -5.27
CA SER A 64 -5.98 14.53 -5.67
C SER A 64 -6.81 15.81 -5.56
N GLY A 65 -6.32 16.84 -4.87
CA GLY A 65 -7.11 18.02 -4.51
C GLY A 65 -7.95 17.84 -3.24
N CYS A 66 -8.11 16.60 -2.76
CA CYS A 66 -8.96 16.24 -1.62
C CYS A 66 -8.17 15.59 -0.49
N GLN A 67 -8.77 15.53 0.71
CA GLN A 67 -8.26 14.72 1.81
C GLN A 67 -8.68 13.26 1.59
N LEU A 68 -7.70 12.35 1.52
CA LEU A 68 -7.99 10.92 1.37
C LEU A 68 -8.08 10.31 2.77
N ILE A 69 -9.27 9.79 3.10
CA ILE A 69 -9.57 9.18 4.39
C ILE A 69 -9.81 7.69 4.17
N TYR A 70 -9.12 6.86 4.94
CA TYR A 70 -9.23 5.42 4.92
C TYR A 70 -9.76 4.98 6.27
N LEU A 71 -11.04 4.64 6.38
CA LEU A 71 -11.60 4.18 7.64
C LEU A 71 -11.05 2.81 7.99
N LYS A 72 -10.74 2.59 9.27
CA LYS A 72 -10.40 1.25 9.74
C LYS A 72 -11.68 0.42 9.72
N ASN A 73 -11.82 -0.45 8.73
CA ASN A 73 -12.95 -1.38 8.60
C ASN A 73 -12.40 -2.79 8.44
N ASP A 74 -12.98 -3.74 9.17
CA ASP A 74 -12.60 -5.15 9.15
C ASP A 74 -12.96 -5.83 7.82
N ASN A 75 -13.80 -5.19 6.99
CA ASN A 75 -14.20 -5.65 5.67
C ASN A 75 -13.31 -5.17 4.51
N ILE A 76 -12.31 -4.31 4.75
CA ILE A 76 -11.41 -3.86 3.68
C ILE A 76 -10.49 -5.03 3.33
N THR A 77 -10.62 -5.54 2.10
CA THR A 77 -9.68 -6.52 1.55
C THR A 77 -8.32 -5.85 1.39
N ASN A 78 -7.48 -6.05 2.40
CA ASN A 78 -6.16 -5.48 2.42
C ASN A 78 -5.20 -6.38 1.63
N ILE A 79 -4.59 -5.83 0.59
CA ILE A 79 -3.63 -6.58 -0.23
C ILE A 79 -2.26 -6.75 0.47
N PHE A 80 -2.08 -6.14 1.65
CA PHE A 80 -0.82 -6.11 2.42
C PHE A 80 -0.93 -6.81 3.77
N ASP A 81 -1.35 -8.09 3.77
CA ASP A 81 -1.33 -8.99 4.93
C ASP A 81 -2.03 -8.39 6.18
N GLY A 82 -3.12 -7.65 5.97
CA GLY A 82 -3.96 -7.13 7.04
C GLY A 82 -3.47 -5.86 7.74
N ASP A 83 -2.47 -5.13 7.24
CA ASP A 83 -2.09 -3.82 7.79
C ASP A 83 -2.84 -2.67 7.08
N PRO A 84 -3.96 -2.15 7.63
CA PRO A 84 -4.82 -1.15 6.97
C PRO A 84 -4.15 0.22 6.79
N SER A 85 -2.96 0.42 7.34
CA SER A 85 -2.20 1.66 7.16
C SER A 85 -1.48 1.74 5.81
N VAL A 86 -1.26 0.60 5.15
CA VAL A 86 -0.43 0.54 3.94
C VAL A 86 -1.20 1.06 2.73
N ILE A 87 -0.67 2.12 2.11
CA ILE A 87 -1.27 2.73 0.91
C ILE A 87 -0.64 2.19 -0.38
N ALA A 88 0.64 1.83 -0.31
CA ALA A 88 1.38 1.24 -1.43
C ALA A 88 2.58 0.46 -0.90
N ARG A 89 3.03 -0.49 -1.70
CA ARG A 89 4.23 -1.28 -1.46
C ARG A 89 5.14 -1.20 -2.66
N PHE A 90 6.39 -0.86 -2.41
CA PHE A 90 7.45 -0.84 -3.41
C PHE A 90 8.26 -2.11 -3.25
N GLU A 91 8.39 -2.88 -4.32
CA GLU A 91 9.19 -4.10 -4.37
C GLU A 91 10.28 -3.96 -5.42
N CYS A 92 11.53 -4.15 -5.01
CA CYS A 92 12.67 -4.17 -5.89
C CYS A 92 12.82 -5.57 -6.49
N LEU A 93 12.58 -5.69 -7.80
CA LEU A 93 12.51 -6.95 -8.54
C LEU A 93 13.84 -7.69 -8.58
N ASN A 94 14.95 -6.95 -8.64
CA ASN A 94 16.30 -7.50 -8.68
C ASN A 94 17.03 -7.42 -7.32
N ALA A 95 16.32 -7.14 -6.22
CA ALA A 95 16.91 -7.20 -4.90
C ALA A 95 17.18 -8.65 -4.48
N THR A 96 18.45 -8.92 -4.15
CA THR A 96 18.92 -10.26 -3.75
C THR A 96 18.47 -10.63 -2.34
N GLY A 97 18.28 -9.65 -1.44
CA GLY A 97 18.02 -9.88 -0.02
C GLY A 97 19.26 -10.30 0.78
N LYS A 98 20.47 -10.16 0.20
CA LYS A 98 21.73 -10.47 0.88
C LYS A 98 21.86 -9.62 2.15
N ARG A 99 22.54 -10.14 3.18
CA ARG A 99 22.76 -9.41 4.45
C ARG A 99 21.47 -8.96 5.16
N LEU A 100 20.38 -9.72 5.01
CA LEU A 100 19.07 -9.42 5.60
C LEU A 100 18.51 -8.06 5.16
N THR A 101 18.94 -7.52 4.02
CA THR A 101 18.37 -6.27 3.49
C THR A 101 16.99 -6.53 2.89
N SER A 102 16.06 -5.60 3.10
CA SER A 102 14.71 -5.68 2.56
C SER A 102 14.73 -5.72 1.02
N LYS A 103 13.79 -6.46 0.44
CA LYS A 103 13.52 -6.44 -1.01
C LYS A 103 12.49 -5.39 -1.40
N GLY A 104 11.92 -4.68 -0.43
CA GLY A 104 10.86 -3.72 -0.63
C GLY A 104 10.43 -3.09 0.68
N ALA A 105 9.56 -2.10 0.60
CA ALA A 105 9.03 -1.39 1.75
C ALA A 105 7.58 -0.94 1.52
N ASN A 106 6.84 -0.88 2.62
CA ASN A 106 5.47 -0.38 2.65
C ASN A 106 5.50 1.13 2.94
N LEU A 107 4.67 1.89 2.22
CA LEU A 107 4.32 3.26 2.59
C LEU A 107 3.03 3.24 3.39
N LYS A 108 3.05 3.89 4.57
CA LYS A 108 1.96 3.86 5.53
C LYS A 108 1.37 5.25 5.75
N ALA A 109 0.06 5.39 5.60
CA ALA A 109 -0.64 6.61 5.95
C ALA A 109 -0.68 6.82 7.48
N ARG A 110 -0.83 8.08 7.89
CA ARG A 110 -0.87 8.43 9.32
C ARG A 110 -2.25 8.15 9.90
N PRO A 111 -2.36 7.55 11.09
CA PRO A 111 -3.66 7.34 11.71
C PRO A 111 -4.29 8.66 12.16
N PHE A 112 -5.62 8.71 12.18
CA PHE A 112 -6.38 9.80 12.81
C PHE A 112 -7.31 9.25 13.89
N THR A 113 -7.64 10.10 14.86
CA THR A 113 -8.52 9.74 15.99
C THR A 113 -9.79 10.58 15.97
N ILE A 114 -10.89 9.96 16.40
CA ILE A 114 -12.22 10.57 16.49
C ILE A 114 -12.64 10.52 17.97
N PRO A 115 -13.26 11.59 18.52
CA PRO A 115 -13.88 11.52 19.83
C PRO A 115 -15.12 10.61 19.80
N TYR A 116 -15.18 9.64 20.71
CA TYR A 116 -16.30 8.74 20.91
C TYR A 116 -16.81 8.85 22.36
N ASN A 117 -18.12 8.99 22.53
CA ASN A 117 -18.75 9.03 23.84
C ASN A 117 -19.12 7.60 24.25
N GLN A 118 -18.25 6.96 25.02
CA GLN A 118 -18.46 5.61 25.50
C GLN A 118 -19.45 5.62 26.67
N PRO A 119 -20.53 4.83 26.62
CA PRO A 119 -21.42 4.67 27.76
C PRO A 119 -20.74 3.83 28.84
N GLU A 120 -20.65 4.37 30.05
CA GLU A 120 -20.18 3.69 31.25
C GLU A 120 -21.37 3.54 32.21
N LYS A 121 -21.55 2.35 32.79
CA LYS A 121 -22.53 2.15 33.87
C LYS A 121 -21.85 2.46 35.20
N THR A 122 -22.37 3.47 35.89
CA THR A 122 -21.92 3.81 37.25
C THR A 122 -22.48 2.78 38.23
N ALA A 123 -21.87 2.64 39.42
CA ALA A 123 -22.34 1.73 40.47
C ALA A 123 -23.82 1.93 40.85
N ASP A 124 -24.34 3.16 40.67
CA ASP A 124 -25.74 3.54 40.91
C ASP A 124 -26.70 3.18 39.75
N GLY A 125 -26.23 2.42 38.74
CA GLY A 125 -27.03 2.01 37.58
C GLY A 125 -27.29 3.11 36.54
N LYS A 126 -26.80 4.33 36.76
CA LYS A 126 -26.91 5.45 35.81
C LYS A 126 -25.87 5.34 34.70
N THR A 127 -26.31 5.50 33.45
CA THR A 127 -25.44 5.61 32.29
C THR A 127 -24.80 7.00 32.26
N THR A 128 -23.48 7.05 32.34
CA THR A 128 -22.67 8.24 32.10
C THR A 128 -21.91 8.09 30.79
N PHE A 129 -21.55 9.19 30.14
CA PHE A 129 -20.80 9.18 28.89
C PHE A 129 -19.40 9.70 29.14
N ARG A 130 -18.39 8.90 28.78
CA ARG A 130 -16.99 9.29 28.83
C ARG A 130 -16.46 9.53 27.43
N ALA A 131 -15.89 10.70 27.20
CA ALA A 131 -15.22 10.99 25.93
C ALA A 131 -13.88 10.24 25.85
N VAL A 132 -13.78 9.31 24.91
CA VAL A 132 -12.57 8.52 24.61
C VAL A 132 -12.15 8.82 23.18
N ARG A 133 -10.84 8.92 22.91
CA ARG A 133 -10.34 9.04 21.53
C ARG A 133 -10.11 7.65 20.97
N VAL A 134 -10.80 7.32 19.89
CA VAL A 134 -10.66 6.04 19.17
C VAL A 134 -10.02 6.29 17.81
N GLN A 135 -9.21 5.35 17.33
CA GLN A 135 -8.62 5.44 15.99
C GLN A 135 -9.71 5.21 14.94
N GLY A 136 -10.03 6.24 14.15
CA GLY A 136 -11.06 6.16 13.11
C GLY A 136 -10.54 5.57 11.80
N GLY A 137 -9.22 5.65 11.57
CA GLY A 137 -8.62 5.20 10.32
C GLY A 137 -7.29 5.88 10.04
N PHE A 138 -6.99 6.08 8.76
CA PHE A 138 -5.79 6.72 8.25
C PHE A 138 -6.15 7.89 7.33
N LEU A 139 -5.27 8.89 7.28
CA LEU A 139 -5.48 10.12 6.55
C LEU A 139 -4.23 10.45 5.73
N LEU A 140 -4.45 10.82 4.47
CA LEU A 140 -3.46 11.46 3.63
C LEU A 140 -4.01 12.81 3.18
N LYS A 141 -3.52 13.89 3.80
CA LYS A 141 -3.97 15.26 3.50
C LYS A 141 -3.59 15.67 2.09
N ASN A 142 -4.38 16.53 1.46
CA ASN A 142 -4.04 17.10 0.16
C ASN A 142 -2.66 17.81 0.23
N GLY A 143 -1.81 17.56 -0.77
CA GLY A 143 -0.44 18.08 -0.85
C GLY A 143 0.58 17.40 0.06
N SER A 144 0.13 16.61 1.04
CA SER A 144 1.04 15.89 1.95
C SER A 144 1.70 14.70 1.27
N SER A 145 2.86 14.30 1.79
CA SER A 145 3.59 13.13 1.32
C SER A 145 4.03 12.24 2.46
N VAL A 146 4.07 10.94 2.16
CA VAL A 146 4.64 9.90 3.02
C VAL A 146 5.85 9.34 2.29
N SER A 147 6.96 9.17 3.00
CA SER A 147 8.17 8.57 2.48
C SER A 147 8.73 7.53 3.43
N ASN A 148 9.54 6.63 2.90
CA ASN A 148 10.27 5.65 3.66
C ASN A 148 11.63 5.39 2.99
N ASP A 149 12.66 5.14 3.78
CA ASP A 149 13.99 4.84 3.29
C ASP A 149 14.24 3.34 3.38
N LEU A 150 14.86 2.78 2.34
CA LEU A 150 15.17 1.36 2.27
C LEU A 150 16.57 1.15 1.69
N ILE A 151 17.22 0.09 2.14
CA ILE A 151 18.50 -0.37 1.58
C ILE A 151 18.22 -1.61 0.75
N VAL A 152 18.60 -1.57 -0.53
CA VAL A 152 18.53 -2.73 -1.43
C VAL A 152 19.91 -3.12 -1.93
N ILE A 153 20.12 -4.42 -2.04
CA ILE A 153 21.32 -5.00 -2.62
C ILE A 153 20.95 -5.73 -3.91
N VAL A 154 21.53 -5.28 -5.01
CA VAL A 154 21.32 -5.83 -6.36
C VAL A 154 22.64 -6.42 -6.90
N PRO A 155 22.59 -7.29 -7.92
CA PRO A 155 23.79 -7.77 -8.60
C PRO A 155 24.66 -6.62 -9.10
N LYS A 156 25.97 -6.84 -9.13
CA LYS A 156 26.92 -5.83 -9.59
C LYS A 156 26.62 -5.41 -11.03
N GLY A 157 26.57 -4.10 -11.27
CA GLY A 157 26.30 -3.52 -12.58
C GLY A 157 24.81 -3.38 -12.91
N GLU A 158 23.91 -3.83 -12.03
CA GLU A 158 22.48 -3.57 -12.16
C GLU A 158 22.04 -2.39 -11.30
N ARG A 159 20.97 -1.71 -11.73
CA ARG A 159 20.27 -0.69 -10.93
C ARG A 159 18.99 -1.25 -10.31
N PRO A 160 18.54 -0.72 -9.15
CA PRO A 160 17.28 -1.12 -8.55
C PRO A 160 16.10 -0.92 -9.50
N ARG A 161 15.29 -1.97 -9.69
CA ARG A 161 14.07 -1.91 -10.50
C ARG A 161 12.87 -2.12 -9.60
N PHE A 162 12.04 -1.09 -9.45
CA PHE A 162 10.89 -1.15 -8.56
C PHE A 162 9.58 -1.43 -9.30
N LYS A 163 8.74 -2.21 -8.62
CA LYS A 163 7.33 -2.40 -8.92
C LYS A 163 6.50 -1.90 -7.76
N ILE A 164 5.40 -1.23 -8.06
CA ILE A 164 4.48 -0.68 -7.06
C ILE A 164 3.19 -1.50 -7.06
N SER A 165 2.84 -2.05 -5.92
CA SER A 165 1.49 -2.53 -5.64
C SER A 165 0.73 -1.43 -4.89
N ILE A 166 -0.44 -1.07 -5.38
CA ILE A 166 -1.24 0.03 -4.84
C ILE A 166 -2.49 -0.57 -4.20
N GLN A 167 -2.82 -0.14 -2.97
CA GLN A 167 -4.09 -0.50 -2.36
C GLN A 167 -5.21 0.10 -3.22
N ASN A 168 -6.11 -0.75 -3.72
CA ASN A 168 -7.25 -0.23 -4.46
C ASN A 168 -8.22 0.43 -3.47
N PHE A 169 -8.57 1.68 -3.74
CA PHE A 169 -9.48 2.49 -2.92
C PHE A 169 -10.85 2.66 -3.59
N SER A 170 -11.12 1.96 -4.69
CA SER A 170 -12.35 2.11 -5.49
C SER A 170 -13.64 1.84 -4.72
N GLU A 171 -13.58 1.10 -3.61
CA GLU A 171 -14.74 0.82 -2.74
C GLU A 171 -15.19 2.04 -1.91
N LEU A 172 -14.37 3.10 -1.84
CA LEU A 172 -14.73 4.36 -1.16
C LEU A 172 -15.25 5.43 -2.14
N THR A 173 -15.26 5.14 -3.44
CA THR A 173 -15.72 6.03 -4.51
C THR A 173 -16.92 5.46 -5.27
N THR A 174 -17.60 4.46 -4.71
CA THR A 174 -18.84 3.93 -5.31
C THR A 174 -19.96 4.93 -5.04
N GLU A 175 -20.35 5.69 -6.08
CA GLU A 175 -21.68 6.30 -6.17
C GLU A 175 -22.75 5.22 -6.30
#